data_AF-A0A9E4VFC4-F1
#
_entry.id   AF-A0A9E4VFC4-F1
#
_cell.length_a   1.000
_cell.length_b   1.000
_cell.length_c   1.000
_cell.angle_alpha   90.00
_cell.angle_beta   90.00
_cell.angle_gamma   90.00
#
_symmetry.space_group_name_H-M   'P 1'
#
loop_
_entity.id
_entity.type
_entity.pdbx_description
1 polymer ?
#
loop_
_entity_poly.entity_id
_entity_poly.type
_entity_poly.pdbx_seq_one_letter_code
_entity_poly.pdbx_strand_id
1 'polypeptide(L)'
;MLRIGLRPTIGLLAVFGLMLVLVGCGQNADLAYAEVSPAGLNVGDQIPAPTGDTILNVSGAISQTNAGENLVFDMATLENLGLVEYTIADPWQNHEDVTYTGILMSDLLKYAGVSDTATSVHMVALDDYAVDVSVEDINKWPVMLATRTNGEYMDVANSGPTRIVFPFHSNPEINEDTYKVLMIWNLRDIQVR
;
A
#
# COMPACT_ATOMS: atom_id res chain seq x y z
N MET A 1 0.73 34.05 -79.08
CA MET A 1 -0.72 34.17 -78.78
C MET A 1 -1.04 33.08 -77.76
N LEU A 2 -1.72 33.25 -76.64
CA LEU A 2 -2.38 34.38 -75.98
C LEU A 2 -2.73 33.89 -74.54
N ARG A 3 -2.34 34.68 -73.52
CA ARG A 3 -2.99 34.95 -72.21
C ARG A 3 -3.35 33.79 -71.25
N ILE A 4 -2.71 33.74 -70.07
CA ILE A 4 -3.14 34.28 -68.74
C ILE A 4 -4.23 33.44 -68.04
N GLY A 5 -3.89 32.95 -66.84
CA GLY A 5 -4.82 32.53 -65.78
C GLY A 5 -4.10 32.44 -64.43
N LEU A 6 -4.53 33.25 -63.47
CA LEU A 6 -3.92 33.58 -62.18
C LEU A 6 -4.29 32.57 -61.06
N ARG A 7 -3.29 32.16 -60.25
CA ARG A 7 -3.19 32.03 -58.76
C ARG A 7 -4.31 31.29 -57.93
N PRO A 8 -4.11 31.03 -56.63
CA PRO A 8 -3.05 30.28 -55.92
C PRO A 8 -3.64 29.34 -54.81
N THR A 9 -2.86 28.43 -54.21
CA THR A 9 -3.05 28.07 -52.78
C THR A 9 -1.79 27.47 -52.19
N ILE A 10 -1.32 28.09 -51.12
CA ILE A 10 -0.21 27.69 -50.25
C ILE A 10 -0.79 26.66 -49.27
N GLY A 11 -0.32 25.42 -49.33
CA GLY A 11 -0.60 24.39 -48.32
C GLY A 11 0.63 24.21 -47.43
N LEU A 12 0.61 24.85 -46.27
CA LEU A 12 1.57 24.70 -45.19
C LEU A 12 1.38 23.31 -44.55
N LEU A 13 2.24 22.34 -44.87
CA LEU A 13 2.29 21.07 -44.13
C LEU A 13 3.34 21.17 -43.03
N ALA A 14 2.85 21.32 -41.80
CA ALA A 14 3.63 21.20 -40.58
C ALA A 14 4.12 19.75 -40.43
N VAL A 15 5.43 19.54 -40.46
CA VAL A 15 6.05 18.26 -40.09
C VAL A 15 6.10 18.23 -38.56
N PHE A 16 5.12 17.56 -37.95
CA PHE A 16 5.14 17.26 -36.52
C PHE A 16 6.28 16.29 -36.22
N GLY A 17 7.19 16.70 -35.34
CA GLY A 17 8.28 15.89 -34.85
C GLY A 17 7.77 14.65 -34.12
N LEU A 18 8.24 13.48 -34.54
CA LEU A 18 8.03 12.21 -33.86
C LEU A 18 8.93 12.17 -32.61
N MET A 19 8.41 12.64 -31.48
CA MET A 19 9.06 12.48 -30.17
C MET A 19 8.80 11.04 -29.72
N LEU A 20 9.79 10.17 -29.94
CA LEU A 20 9.77 8.80 -29.45
C LEU A 20 9.94 8.85 -27.93
N VAL A 21 8.84 8.82 -27.18
CA VAL A 21 8.88 8.62 -25.73
C VAL A 21 9.23 7.14 -25.52
N LEU A 22 10.50 6.88 -25.24
CA LEU A 22 10.93 5.59 -24.70
C LEU A 22 10.36 5.49 -23.28
N VAL A 23 9.13 4.98 -23.17
CA VAL A 23 8.65 4.40 -21.92
C VAL A 23 9.56 3.20 -21.65
N GLY A 24 10.54 3.40 -20.77
CA GLY A 24 11.31 2.30 -20.23
C GLY A 24 10.35 1.44 -19.42
N CYS A 25 9.90 0.33 -20.00
CA CYS A 25 9.32 -0.75 -19.21
C CYS A 25 10.43 -1.28 -18.30
N GLY A 26 10.51 -0.73 -17.10
CA GLY A 26 11.11 -1.43 -15.97
C GLY A 26 10.41 -2.78 -15.85
N GLN A 27 11.20 -3.83 -15.64
CA GLN A 27 10.69 -5.18 -15.46
C GLN A 27 9.73 -5.20 -14.27
N ASN A 28 8.43 -5.21 -14.53
CA ASN A 28 7.47 -5.62 -13.53
C ASN A 28 7.73 -7.11 -13.31
N ALA A 29 8.46 -7.43 -12.24
CA ALA A 29 8.27 -8.71 -11.59
C ALA A 29 6.76 -8.90 -11.42
N ASP A 30 6.27 -10.11 -11.61
CA ASP A 30 4.84 -10.45 -11.52
C ASP A 30 4.39 -10.20 -10.07
N LEU A 31 4.11 -8.95 -9.72
CA LEU A 31 3.74 -8.55 -8.37
C LEU A 31 2.38 -9.20 -8.10
N ALA A 32 2.24 -9.85 -6.95
CA ALA A 32 0.98 -10.46 -6.52
C ALA A 32 -0.13 -9.44 -6.22
N TYR A 33 0.08 -8.17 -6.59
CA TYR A 33 -0.80 -7.03 -6.35
C TYR A 33 -0.68 -6.03 -7.49
N ALA A 34 -1.75 -5.24 -7.68
CA ALA A 34 -1.75 -4.09 -8.55
C ALA A 34 -1.45 -2.82 -7.74
N GLU A 35 -0.63 -1.92 -8.28
CA GLU A 35 -0.46 -0.58 -7.71
C GLU A 35 -1.69 0.28 -8.00
N VAL A 36 -2.25 0.91 -6.97
CA VAL A 36 -3.42 1.80 -7.06
C VAL A 36 -2.99 3.26 -7.02
N SER A 37 -2.03 3.61 -6.15
CA SER A 37 -1.42 4.94 -6.13
C SER A 37 0.02 4.88 -5.63
N PRO A 38 0.94 5.67 -6.21
CA PRO A 38 2.30 5.74 -5.71
C PRO A 38 2.33 6.42 -4.34
N ALA A 39 3.41 6.18 -3.59
CA ALA A 39 3.70 6.94 -2.38
C ALA A 39 3.86 8.44 -2.69
N GLY A 40 3.28 9.31 -1.87
CA GLY A 40 3.44 10.76 -1.95
C GLY A 40 4.59 11.31 -1.10
N LEU A 41 5.31 10.45 -0.38
CA LEU A 41 6.48 10.76 0.45
C LEU A 41 7.69 9.97 -0.04
N ASN A 42 8.90 10.47 0.19
CA ASN A 42 10.12 9.66 0.02
C ASN A 42 10.52 9.04 1.36
N VAL A 43 11.21 7.92 1.29
CA VAL A 43 11.74 7.26 2.50
C VAL A 43 12.76 8.19 3.17
N GLY A 44 12.59 8.40 4.48
CA GLY A 44 13.38 9.34 5.26
C GLY A 44 12.83 10.77 5.30
N ASP A 45 11.80 11.09 4.51
CA ASP A 45 11.03 12.31 4.71
C ASP A 45 10.26 12.22 6.03
N GLN A 46 10.11 13.37 6.69
CA GLN A 46 9.32 13.43 7.92
C GLN A 46 7.85 13.16 7.58
N ILE A 47 7.26 12.15 8.23
CA ILE A 47 5.85 11.85 8.11
C ILE A 47 5.05 12.95 8.84
N PRO A 48 4.11 13.64 8.17
CA PRO A 48 3.30 14.67 8.80
C PRO A 48 2.55 14.16 10.03
N ALA A 49 2.33 15.01 11.02
CA ALA A 49 1.43 14.68 12.12
C ALA A 49 -0.02 14.56 11.60
N PRO A 50 -0.83 13.63 12.13
CA PRO A 50 -2.23 13.48 11.75
C PRO A 50 -3.02 14.79 11.91
N THR A 51 -3.92 15.02 10.97
CA THR A 51 -4.89 16.13 11.02
C THR A 51 -6.32 15.65 11.22
N GLY A 52 -6.59 14.37 10.95
CA GLY A 52 -7.83 13.68 11.27
C GLY A 52 -7.72 12.77 12.48
N ASP A 53 -8.67 11.83 12.59
CA ASP A 53 -8.69 10.82 13.64
C ASP A 53 -7.47 9.89 13.49
N THR A 54 -6.74 9.68 14.58
CA THR A 54 -5.66 8.70 14.64
C THR A 54 -6.23 7.30 14.52
N ILE A 55 -5.78 6.55 13.52
CA ILE A 55 -6.22 5.18 13.25
C ILE A 55 -5.15 4.13 13.55
N LEU A 56 -3.87 4.53 13.58
CA LEU A 56 -2.75 3.63 13.80
C LEU A 56 -1.65 4.32 14.59
N ASN A 57 -1.11 3.63 15.58
CA ASN A 57 0.04 4.02 16.36
C ASN A 57 1.17 3.01 16.15
N VAL A 58 2.37 3.49 15.81
CA VAL A 58 3.57 2.68 15.61
C VAL A 58 4.64 3.13 16.60
N SER A 59 5.26 2.17 17.28
CA SER A 59 6.24 2.43 18.35
C SER A 59 7.35 1.38 18.36
N GLY A 60 8.33 1.52 19.27
CA GLY A 60 9.38 0.54 19.49
C GLY A 60 10.65 0.85 18.70
N ALA A 61 11.25 -0.15 18.07
CA ALA A 61 12.51 -0.03 17.34
C ALA A 61 12.37 0.69 15.98
N ILE A 62 11.87 1.93 16.00
CA ILE A 62 11.65 2.81 14.85
C ILE A 62 12.48 4.10 15.00
N SER A 63 12.81 4.75 13.88
CA SER A 63 13.59 5.99 13.87
C SER A 63 12.79 7.22 13.44
N GLN A 64 11.66 7.02 12.75
CA GLN A 64 10.73 8.10 12.41
C GLN A 64 9.63 8.21 13.47
N THR A 65 9.40 9.42 13.96
CA THR A 65 8.30 9.72 14.89
C THR A 65 7.69 11.09 14.56
N ASN A 66 6.41 11.26 14.88
CA ASN A 66 5.69 12.53 14.71
C ASN A 66 4.83 12.89 15.94
N ALA A 67 4.79 12.03 16.97
CA ALA A 67 4.13 12.27 18.25
C ALA A 67 4.96 11.67 19.41
N GLY A 68 5.98 12.39 19.86
CA GLY A 68 6.88 11.91 20.92
C GLY A 68 7.74 10.74 20.44
N GLU A 69 7.66 9.61 21.14
CA GLU A 69 8.35 8.36 20.78
C GLU A 69 7.55 7.52 19.76
N ASN A 70 6.37 7.99 19.36
CA ASN A 70 5.47 7.27 18.48
C ASN A 70 5.39 7.92 17.09
N LEU A 71 5.10 7.06 16.11
CA LEU A 71 4.67 7.43 14.78
C LEU A 71 3.18 7.13 14.65
N VAL A 72 2.38 8.17 14.52
CA VAL A 72 0.92 8.07 14.45
C VAL A 72 0.41 8.44 13.06
N PHE A 73 -0.65 7.76 12.62
CA PHE A 73 -1.27 7.97 11.31
C PHE A 73 -2.76 8.24 11.45
N ASP A 74 -3.26 9.20 10.67
CA ASP A 74 -4.64 9.19 10.19
C ASP A 74 -4.73 8.44 8.85
N MET A 75 -5.96 8.22 8.36
CA MET A 75 -6.20 7.52 7.09
C MET A 75 -5.44 8.16 5.91
N ALA A 76 -5.48 9.49 5.81
CA ALA A 76 -4.87 10.20 4.69
C ALA A 76 -3.34 10.02 4.68
N THR A 77 -2.69 10.14 5.84
CA THR A 77 -1.24 10.00 5.96
C THR A 77 -0.80 8.55 5.76
N LEU A 78 -1.60 7.59 6.23
CA LEU A 78 -1.33 6.16 6.01
C LEU A 78 -1.38 5.80 4.52
N GLU A 79 -2.48 6.15 3.82
CA GLU A 79 -2.63 5.82 2.40
C GLU A 79 -1.63 6.55 1.50
N ASN A 80 -1.07 7.66 1.97
CA ASN A 80 -0.01 8.40 1.27
C ASN A 80 1.33 7.64 1.21
N LEU A 81 1.46 6.50 1.92
CA LEU A 81 2.60 5.59 1.79
C LEU A 81 2.57 4.78 0.49
N GLY A 82 1.47 4.84 -0.27
CA GLY A 82 1.27 4.13 -1.53
C GLY A 82 0.27 2.99 -1.38
N LEU A 83 -0.72 2.96 -2.26
CA LEU A 83 -1.79 1.97 -2.23
C LEU A 83 -1.54 0.87 -3.24
N VAL A 84 -1.82 -0.35 -2.81
CA VAL A 84 -1.87 -1.55 -3.62
C VAL A 84 -3.21 -2.25 -3.45
N GLU A 85 -3.54 -3.13 -4.37
CA GLU A 85 -4.77 -3.92 -4.36
C GLU A 85 -4.51 -5.36 -4.79
N TYR A 86 -5.15 -6.31 -4.10
CA TYR A 86 -5.24 -7.69 -4.56
C TYR A 86 -6.48 -8.39 -4.01
N THR A 87 -6.87 -9.48 -4.67
CA THR A 87 -7.99 -10.33 -4.29
C THR A 87 -7.49 -11.61 -3.63
N ILE A 88 -8.15 -12.02 -2.54
CA ILE A 88 -7.96 -13.34 -1.91
C ILE A 88 -9.29 -14.05 -1.75
N ALA A 89 -9.24 -15.39 -1.74
CA ALA A 89 -10.32 -16.18 -1.14
C ALA A 89 -10.22 -16.06 0.39
N ASP A 90 -11.00 -15.16 0.99
CA ASP A 90 -10.82 -14.79 2.41
C ASP A 90 -11.34 -15.91 3.32
N PRO A 91 -10.48 -16.53 4.16
CA PRO A 91 -10.89 -17.60 5.06
C PRO A 91 -11.91 -17.18 6.12
N TRP A 92 -12.06 -15.87 6.36
CA TRP A 92 -13.05 -15.30 7.28
C TRP A 92 -14.37 -14.94 6.59
N GLN A 93 -14.44 -15.04 5.26
CA GLN A 93 -15.62 -14.77 4.44
C GLN A 93 -16.04 -16.00 3.64
N ASN A 94 -16.01 -17.19 4.28
CA ASN A 94 -16.36 -18.46 3.65
C ASN A 94 -15.58 -18.78 2.37
N HIS A 95 -14.34 -18.28 2.27
CA HIS A 95 -13.48 -18.39 1.08
C HIS A 95 -14.06 -17.74 -0.18
N GLU A 96 -14.94 -16.74 -0.02
CA GLU A 96 -15.34 -15.88 -1.13
C GLU A 96 -14.19 -14.97 -1.56
N ASP A 97 -14.16 -14.62 -2.84
CA ASP A 97 -13.20 -13.68 -3.39
C ASP A 97 -13.49 -12.27 -2.85
N VAL A 98 -12.55 -11.73 -2.10
CA VAL A 98 -12.62 -10.39 -1.52
C VAL A 98 -11.43 -9.57 -1.98
N THR A 99 -11.71 -8.38 -2.51
CA THR A 99 -10.67 -7.45 -2.96
C THR A 99 -10.32 -6.48 -1.84
N TYR A 100 -9.04 -6.41 -1.49
CA TYR A 100 -8.52 -5.52 -0.47
C TYR A 100 -7.65 -4.45 -1.10
N THR A 101 -7.81 -3.22 -0.62
CA THR A 101 -6.92 -2.09 -0.96
C THR A 101 -6.29 -1.57 0.31
N GLY A 102 -5.00 -1.25 0.26
CA GLY A 102 -4.27 -0.73 1.42
C GLY A 102 -2.80 -0.55 1.13
N ILE A 103 -2.01 -0.42 2.19
CA ILE A 103 -0.56 -0.24 2.09
C ILE A 103 0.16 -1.56 2.34
N LEU A 104 1.37 -1.72 1.80
CA LEU A 104 2.21 -2.86 2.15
C LEU A 104 2.83 -2.66 3.53
N MET A 105 2.79 -3.70 4.36
CA MET A 105 3.43 -3.68 5.68
C MET A 105 4.94 -3.45 5.55
N SER A 106 5.58 -3.98 4.50
CA SER A 106 7.00 -3.74 4.22
C SER A 106 7.30 -2.26 3.99
N ASP A 107 6.43 -1.53 3.27
CA ASP A 107 6.56 -0.09 3.09
C ASP A 107 6.32 0.66 4.41
N LEU A 108 5.33 0.28 5.21
CA LEU A 108 5.14 0.87 6.55
C LEU A 108 6.41 0.75 7.40
N LEU A 109 7.03 -0.44 7.48
CA LEU A 109 8.27 -0.65 8.23
C LEU A 109 9.42 0.19 7.68
N LYS A 110 9.52 0.29 6.35
CA LYS A 110 10.53 1.11 5.66
C LYS A 110 10.37 2.60 5.98
N TYR A 111 9.15 3.13 5.89
CA TYR A 111 8.85 4.53 6.20
C TYR A 111 8.95 4.84 7.69
N ALA A 112 8.67 3.89 8.57
CA ALA A 112 8.91 4.03 10.01
C ALA A 112 10.41 4.03 10.36
N GLY A 113 11.28 3.62 9.43
CA GLY A 113 12.72 3.51 9.65
C GLY A 113 13.03 2.49 10.74
N VAL A 114 12.45 1.29 10.62
CA VAL A 114 12.65 0.16 11.52
C VAL A 114 14.13 -0.24 11.61
N SER A 115 14.61 -0.55 12.82
CA SER A 115 15.97 -1.06 13.04
C SER A 115 16.22 -2.37 12.32
N ASP A 116 17.40 -2.53 11.72
CA ASP A 116 17.85 -3.79 11.08
C ASP A 116 17.93 -4.97 12.08
N THR A 117 17.94 -4.71 13.38
CA THR A 117 17.92 -5.73 14.43
C THR A 117 16.52 -6.14 14.87
N ALA A 118 15.48 -5.48 14.37
CA ALA A 118 14.10 -5.83 14.70
C ALA A 118 13.75 -7.19 14.09
N THR A 119 13.06 -8.02 14.87
CA THR A 119 12.75 -9.40 14.49
C THR A 119 11.25 -9.65 14.40
N SER A 120 10.44 -8.89 15.13
CA SER A 120 8.98 -9.01 15.08
C SER A 120 8.27 -7.69 15.21
N VAL A 121 7.00 -7.71 14.79
CA VAL A 121 6.04 -6.66 15.08
C VAL A 121 4.89 -7.24 15.88
N HIS A 122 4.62 -6.61 17.02
CA HIS A 122 3.50 -6.95 17.87
C HIS A 122 2.34 -6.03 17.55
N MET A 123 1.22 -6.61 17.16
CA MET A 123 0.04 -5.92 16.67
C MET A 123 -1.10 -6.07 17.66
N VAL A 124 -1.79 -4.97 17.98
CA VAL A 124 -2.88 -4.96 18.96
C VAL A 124 -4.12 -4.29 18.38
N ALA A 125 -5.24 -4.99 18.42
CA ALA A 125 -6.54 -4.49 17.97
C ALA A 125 -7.26 -3.64 19.02
N LEU A 126 -8.38 -3.01 18.61
CA LEU A 126 -9.24 -2.22 19.50
C LEU A 126 -9.81 -3.01 20.68
N ASP A 127 -9.99 -4.33 20.54
CA ASP A 127 -10.49 -5.24 21.59
C ASP A 127 -9.39 -5.93 22.40
N ASP A 128 -8.15 -5.44 22.28
CA ASP A 128 -6.94 -5.96 22.90
C ASP A 128 -6.54 -7.38 22.44
N TYR A 129 -7.14 -7.92 21.37
CA TYR A 129 -6.57 -9.07 20.67
C TYR A 129 -5.20 -8.69 20.11
N ALA A 130 -4.24 -9.59 20.22
CA ALA A 130 -2.88 -9.32 19.79
C ALA A 130 -2.23 -10.52 19.10
N VAL A 131 -1.37 -10.21 18.13
CA VAL A 131 -0.58 -11.18 17.38
C VAL A 131 0.86 -10.66 17.22
N ASP A 132 1.80 -11.58 17.02
CA ASP A 132 3.17 -11.25 16.65
C ASP A 132 3.44 -11.80 15.24
N VAL A 133 3.95 -10.95 14.36
CA VAL A 133 4.36 -11.32 13.00
C VAL A 133 5.85 -11.06 12.84
N SER A 134 6.59 -11.96 12.21
CA SER A 134 8.02 -11.76 11.99
C SER A 134 8.27 -10.67 10.94
N VAL A 135 9.33 -9.88 11.12
CA VAL A 135 9.80 -8.92 10.10
C VAL A 135 10.21 -9.65 8.83
N GLU A 136 10.73 -10.88 8.96
CA GLU A 136 11.05 -11.76 7.83
C GLU A 136 9.82 -12.06 6.96
N ASP A 137 8.70 -12.49 7.55
CA ASP A 137 7.47 -12.80 6.81
C ASP A 137 6.88 -11.56 6.13
N ILE A 138 6.90 -10.40 6.83
CA ILE A 138 6.45 -9.12 6.26
C ILE A 138 7.28 -8.71 5.04
N ASN A 139 8.58 -8.97 5.06
CA ASN A 139 9.46 -8.65 3.93
C ASN A 139 9.42 -9.70 2.82
N LYS A 140 9.04 -10.94 3.16
CA LYS A 140 8.98 -12.06 2.23
C LYS A 140 7.73 -12.01 1.35
N TRP A 141 6.58 -11.62 1.91
CA TRP A 141 5.30 -11.62 1.20
C TRP A 141 4.67 -10.24 1.16
N PRO A 142 3.78 -9.96 0.19
CA PRO A 142 3.01 -8.72 0.15
C PRO A 142 1.88 -8.71 1.19
N VAL A 143 2.26 -8.73 2.47
CA VAL A 143 1.34 -8.56 3.60
C VAL A 143 0.82 -7.12 3.54
N MET A 144 -0.50 -6.98 3.50
CA MET A 144 -1.16 -5.69 3.36
C MET A 144 -1.78 -5.27 4.69
N LEU A 145 -1.66 -3.98 5.02
CA LEU A 145 -2.55 -3.32 5.95
C LEU A 145 -3.69 -2.68 5.13
N ALA A 146 -4.78 -3.42 4.98
CA ALA A 146 -5.94 -3.02 4.23
C ALA A 146 -6.69 -1.90 4.95
N THR A 147 -7.14 -0.89 4.18
CA THR A 147 -8.01 0.20 4.62
C THR A 147 -9.40 0.10 3.97
N ARG A 148 -9.48 -0.63 2.85
CA ARG A 148 -10.70 -0.84 2.08
C ARG A 148 -10.95 -2.31 1.78
N THR A 149 -12.23 -2.63 1.66
CA THR A 149 -12.73 -3.91 1.18
C THR A 149 -13.72 -3.64 0.06
N ASN A 150 -13.53 -4.29 -1.10
CA ASN A 150 -14.36 -4.14 -2.29
C ASN A 150 -14.59 -2.67 -2.70
N GLY A 151 -13.54 -1.85 -2.59
CA GLY A 151 -13.53 -0.44 -2.96
C GLY A 151 -14.11 0.53 -1.92
N GLU A 152 -14.66 0.03 -0.80
CA GLU A 152 -15.21 0.86 0.27
C GLU A 152 -14.32 0.84 1.52
N TYR A 153 -14.24 1.98 2.22
CA TYR A 153 -13.51 2.06 3.49
C TYR A 153 -14.16 1.17 4.55
N MET A 154 -13.33 0.41 5.27
CA MET A 154 -13.79 -0.39 6.40
C MET A 154 -14.01 0.52 7.62
N ASP A 155 -15.19 0.44 8.23
CA ASP A 155 -15.43 1.01 9.55
C ASP A 155 -15.21 -0.05 10.65
N VAL A 156 -15.26 0.35 11.92
CA VAL A 156 -15.03 -0.55 13.07
C VAL A 156 -16.04 -1.71 13.11
N ALA A 157 -17.27 -1.51 12.62
CA ALA A 157 -18.29 -2.56 12.58
C ALA A 157 -18.02 -3.58 11.46
N ASN A 158 -17.32 -3.17 10.41
CA ASN A 158 -16.94 -3.95 9.24
C ASN A 158 -15.43 -4.23 9.20
N SER A 159 -14.85 -4.56 10.37
CA SER A 159 -13.45 -5.02 10.52
C SER A 159 -12.36 -3.97 10.22
N GLY A 160 -12.68 -2.69 10.33
CA GLY A 160 -11.77 -1.54 10.14
C GLY A 160 -11.39 -0.76 11.42
N PRO A 161 -10.70 0.38 11.30
CA PRO A 161 -10.37 1.08 10.06
C PRO A 161 -9.24 0.41 9.26
N THR A 162 -8.53 -0.55 9.88
CA THR A 162 -7.47 -1.30 9.22
C THR A 162 -7.50 -2.80 9.57
N ARG A 163 -7.04 -3.63 8.63
CA ARG A 163 -6.96 -5.09 8.78
C ARG A 163 -5.71 -5.65 8.11
N ILE A 164 -5.04 -6.61 8.74
CA ILE A 164 -3.95 -7.35 8.11
C ILE A 164 -4.49 -8.38 7.12
N VAL A 165 -3.91 -8.43 5.93
CA VAL A 165 -4.27 -9.36 4.87
C VAL A 165 -3.02 -10.08 4.38
N PHE A 166 -3.10 -11.41 4.31
CA PHE A 166 -2.05 -12.26 3.76
C PHE A 166 -2.44 -12.76 2.36
N PRO A 167 -1.50 -12.80 1.41
CA PRO A 167 -1.76 -13.13 0.01
C PRO A 167 -1.72 -14.64 -0.25
N PHE A 168 -2.63 -15.41 0.37
CA PHE A 168 -2.60 -16.90 0.35
C PHE A 168 -2.62 -17.51 -1.05
N HIS A 169 -3.46 -16.98 -1.95
CA HIS A 169 -3.66 -17.57 -3.27
C HIS A 169 -2.43 -17.50 -4.17
N SER A 170 -1.72 -16.36 -4.15
CA SER A 170 -0.52 -16.15 -4.96
C SER A 170 0.76 -16.70 -4.31
N ASN A 171 0.69 -17.16 -3.05
CA ASN A 171 1.84 -17.61 -2.27
C ASN A 171 1.53 -18.95 -1.56
N PRO A 172 1.60 -20.09 -2.28
CA PRO A 172 1.21 -21.40 -1.75
C PRO A 172 2.09 -21.90 -0.59
N GLU A 173 3.24 -21.27 -0.37
CA GLU A 173 4.10 -21.45 0.79
C GLU A 173 3.52 -20.91 2.12
N ILE A 174 2.54 -20.01 2.05
CA ILE A 174 1.85 -19.51 3.23
C ILE A 174 0.83 -20.57 3.67
N ASN A 175 1.05 -21.19 4.83
CA ASN A 175 0.10 -22.12 5.40
C ASN A 175 -1.13 -21.37 5.94
N GLU A 176 -2.25 -21.41 5.22
CA GLU A 176 -3.47 -20.66 5.57
C GLU A 176 -3.94 -20.92 7.01
N ASP A 177 -3.96 -22.17 7.46
CA ASP A 177 -4.41 -22.51 8.82
C ASP A 177 -3.54 -21.86 9.92
N THR A 178 -2.25 -21.67 9.63
CA THR A 178 -1.29 -21.04 10.55
C THR A 178 -1.36 -19.52 10.49
N TYR A 179 -1.54 -18.94 9.29
CA TYR A 179 -1.40 -17.49 9.07
C TYR A 179 -2.74 -16.75 9.10
N LYS A 180 -3.89 -17.40 8.91
CA LYS A 180 -5.21 -16.73 8.93
C LYS A 180 -5.54 -16.05 10.25
N VAL A 181 -4.99 -16.55 11.36
CA VAL A 181 -5.14 -15.94 12.70
C VAL A 181 -4.36 -14.64 12.85
N LEU A 182 -3.36 -14.40 11.97
CA LEU A 182 -2.57 -13.17 11.95
C LEU A 182 -3.26 -12.05 11.15
N MET A 183 -4.38 -12.32 10.49
CA MET A 183 -5.22 -11.33 9.79
C MET A 183 -6.06 -10.49 10.77
N ILE A 184 -5.38 -9.86 11.73
CA ILE A 184 -5.99 -9.04 12.77
C ILE A 184 -6.77 -7.87 12.16
N TRP A 185 -8.02 -7.71 12.58
CA TRP A 185 -8.89 -6.59 12.22
C TRP A 185 -8.90 -5.54 13.32
N ASN A 186 -9.40 -4.35 13.01
CA ASN A 186 -9.47 -3.22 13.94
C ASN A 186 -8.09 -2.90 14.56
N LEU A 187 -7.02 -3.00 13.75
CA LEU A 187 -5.66 -2.80 14.24
C LEU A 187 -5.47 -1.36 14.72
N ARG A 188 -4.96 -1.19 15.94
CA ARG A 188 -4.75 0.11 16.61
C ARG A 188 -3.27 0.39 16.84
N ASP A 189 -2.52 -0.58 17.35
CA ASP A 189 -1.11 -0.41 17.69
C ASP A 189 -0.22 -1.43 16.98
N ILE A 190 0.95 -0.96 16.56
CA ILE A 190 2.09 -1.78 16.17
C ILE A 190 3.27 -1.40 17.06
N GLN A 191 3.87 -2.39 17.70
CA GLN A 191 5.14 -2.25 18.41
C GLN A 191 6.21 -3.08 17.72
N VAL A 192 7.22 -2.41 17.18
CA VAL A 192 8.38 -3.04 16.54
C VAL A 192 9.37 -3.47 17.62
N ARG A 193 9.82 -4.73 17.58
CA ARG A 193 10.67 -5.36 18.61
C ARG A 193 11.97 -5.92 18.04
#